data_AF-A0A7L6AV83-F1
#
_entry.id   AF-A0A7L6AV83-F1
#
_cell.length_a   1.000
_cell.length_b   1.000
_cell.length_c   1.000
_cell.angle_alpha   90.00
_cell.angle_beta   90.00
_cell.angle_gamma   90.00
#
_symmetry.space_group_name_H-M   'P 1'
#
loop_
_entity.id
_entity.type
_entity.pdbx_description
1 polymer ?
#
loop_
_entity_poly.entity_id
_entity_poly.type
_entity_poly.pdbx_seq_one_letter_code
_entity_poly.pdbx_strand_id
1 'polypeptide(L)'
;MIADIDFTSDGGMVLGLADRFGHMDGAYAVEPPSGSFSGSQLTIAGDVLRACKAGSAWVMEKLISGNAACSTAGKGYDANRQQTIDEYYFEDDMGTIAPGNHADIGEGGVSIIQGSDTVIVSVMDPARNAPWNDPVTGQDPWESQGLHWYNDKTGALEKSFLLVDNGQPGDQPLWGKGNGLGDVEMLYPPAPLEIGNRVWLDSDGDGIQDADESGIPDVPVQLLSGGTALATVTTAADGSYYFSSASGVDTASVKYGLSQLQPDTAYTLHFPATVTVGGKSYNLTTAKAGGNSLIDSDAVASGDVAVTAADIPMAGANNHSFDVGYAELKVDMALTKTVAPSTAKRGDGGLHPDCHQHRRERGDRCESDGQAS
;
A
#
# COMPACT_ATOMS: atom_id res chain seq x y z
N MET A 1 16.21 -4.85 -27.94
CA MET A 1 15.33 -3.72 -28.32
C MET A 1 14.28 -3.58 -27.23
N ILE A 2 13.86 -2.36 -26.88
CA ILE A 2 12.72 -2.20 -25.96
C ILE A 2 11.48 -2.77 -26.66
N ALA A 3 10.89 -3.79 -26.06
CA ALA A 3 9.68 -4.46 -26.53
C ALA A 3 8.47 -4.00 -25.73
N ASP A 4 8.64 -3.78 -24.43
CA ASP A 4 7.56 -3.33 -23.54
C ASP A 4 8.06 -2.47 -22.36
N ILE A 5 7.14 -1.71 -21.75
CA ILE A 5 7.37 -0.87 -20.58
C ILE A 5 6.12 -0.91 -19.68
N ASP A 6 6.31 -1.24 -18.40
CA ASP A 6 5.27 -1.16 -17.37
C ASP A 6 5.79 -0.46 -16.10
N PHE A 7 4.88 -0.08 -15.20
CA PHE A 7 5.19 0.69 -14.00
C PHE A 7 4.79 -0.06 -12.72
N THR A 8 5.73 -0.17 -11.79
CA THR A 8 5.54 -0.83 -10.49
C THR A 8 4.68 0.02 -9.56
N SER A 9 4.15 -0.62 -8.51
CA SER A 9 3.31 0.04 -7.49
C SER A 9 4.00 1.22 -6.80
N ASP A 10 5.34 1.25 -6.77
CA ASP A 10 6.14 2.35 -6.21
C ASP A 10 6.55 3.42 -7.26
N GLY A 11 6.00 3.33 -8.47
CA GLY A 11 6.27 4.23 -9.59
C GLY A 11 7.61 4.02 -10.29
N GLY A 12 8.32 2.93 -9.97
CA GLY A 12 9.41 2.42 -10.80
C GLY A 12 8.93 2.02 -12.20
N MET A 13 9.85 1.97 -13.15
CA MET A 13 9.60 1.54 -14.52
C MET A 13 10.35 0.23 -14.75
N VAL A 14 9.70 -0.73 -15.37
CA VAL A 14 10.30 -2.00 -15.81
C VAL A 14 10.31 -2.00 -17.33
N LEU A 15 11.44 -2.35 -17.92
CA LEU A 15 11.64 -2.37 -19.36
C LEU A 15 11.93 -3.80 -19.81
N GLY A 16 11.07 -4.34 -20.65
CA GLY A 16 11.30 -5.60 -21.33
C GLY A 16 12.14 -5.39 -22.57
N LEU A 17 13.31 -6.02 -22.62
CA LEU A 17 14.18 -6.04 -23.78
C LEU A 17 14.04 -7.38 -24.50
N ALA A 18 13.77 -7.33 -25.79
CA ALA A 18 13.79 -8.49 -26.67
C ALA A 18 15.03 -8.48 -27.58
N ASP A 19 15.57 -9.64 -27.92
CA ASP A 19 16.52 -9.75 -29.02
C ASP A 19 15.79 -9.69 -30.36
N ARG A 20 16.28 -8.90 -31.32
CA ARG A 20 15.72 -8.88 -32.67
C ARG A 20 15.88 -10.23 -33.38
N PHE A 21 16.94 -10.99 -33.07
CA PHE A 21 17.15 -12.32 -33.65
C PHE A 21 16.01 -13.29 -33.30
N GLY A 22 15.38 -13.13 -32.12
CA GLY A 22 14.23 -13.93 -31.71
C GLY A 22 12.96 -13.72 -32.52
N HIS A 23 12.86 -12.62 -33.27
CA HIS A 23 11.78 -12.41 -34.25
C HIS A 23 12.11 -12.98 -35.63
N MET A 24 13.36 -13.34 -35.88
CA MET A 24 13.83 -13.83 -37.18
C MET A 24 13.96 -15.34 -37.20
N ASP A 25 14.40 -15.93 -36.08
CA ASP A 25 14.75 -17.34 -35.96
C ASP A 25 14.53 -17.78 -34.49
N GLY A 26 14.75 -19.06 -34.21
CA GLY A 26 14.68 -19.67 -32.89
C GLY A 26 15.42 -21.01 -32.89
N ALA A 27 15.28 -21.79 -31.83
CA ALA A 27 15.83 -23.15 -31.86
C ALA A 27 15.15 -23.95 -32.98
N TYR A 28 15.94 -24.36 -33.99
CA TYR A 28 15.52 -25.16 -35.14
C TYR A 28 14.48 -24.50 -36.06
N ALA A 29 14.39 -23.17 -36.09
CA ALA A 29 13.50 -22.54 -37.07
C ALA A 29 14.04 -22.75 -38.50
N VAL A 30 13.10 -22.87 -39.44
CA VAL A 30 13.41 -23.27 -40.82
C VAL A 30 13.51 -22.01 -41.69
N GLU A 31 14.74 -21.64 -42.04
CA GLU A 31 15.01 -20.63 -43.07
C GLU A 31 14.47 -21.08 -44.45
N PRO A 32 14.06 -20.17 -45.35
CA PRO A 32 13.35 -20.51 -46.58
C PRO A 32 14.15 -21.48 -47.47
N PRO A 33 13.46 -22.35 -48.23
CA PRO A 33 14.00 -23.63 -48.69
C PRO A 33 15.02 -23.44 -49.82
N SER A 34 16.28 -23.20 -49.48
CA SER A 34 17.39 -23.25 -50.44
C SER A 34 18.17 -24.56 -50.30
N GLY A 35 17.53 -25.67 -50.69
CA GLY A 35 18.17 -26.91 -51.15
C GLY A 35 18.98 -27.76 -50.16
N SER A 36 19.39 -27.23 -49.00
CA SER A 36 20.17 -27.93 -47.98
C SER A 36 19.65 -27.56 -46.59
N PHE A 37 19.08 -28.54 -45.90
CA PHE A 37 18.60 -28.42 -44.53
C PHE A 37 19.80 -28.35 -43.57
N SER A 38 20.08 -27.18 -43.01
CA SER A 38 20.90 -27.06 -41.81
C SER A 38 20.06 -26.36 -40.75
N GLY A 39 19.56 -27.11 -39.76
CA GLY A 39 18.94 -26.48 -38.59
C GLY A 39 19.99 -25.65 -37.86
N SER A 40 19.75 -24.35 -37.73
CA SER A 40 20.47 -23.49 -36.80
C SER A 40 19.81 -23.57 -35.43
N GLN A 41 20.63 -23.61 -34.38
CA GLN A 41 20.16 -23.35 -33.02
C GLN A 41 20.66 -21.97 -32.64
N LEU A 42 19.76 -20.99 -32.68
CA LEU A 42 20.03 -19.65 -32.19
C LEU A 42 19.41 -19.47 -30.81
N THR A 43 20.16 -18.78 -29.96
CA THR A 43 19.77 -18.37 -28.63
C THR A 43 19.51 -16.87 -28.70
N ILE A 44 18.34 -16.44 -28.23
CA ILE A 44 18.02 -15.03 -28.05
C ILE A 44 18.69 -14.53 -26.76
N ALA A 45 19.00 -13.24 -26.70
CA ALA A 45 19.41 -12.57 -25.47
C ALA A 45 18.62 -11.28 -25.33
N GLY A 46 17.40 -11.38 -24.80
CA GLY A 46 16.68 -10.24 -24.24
C GLY A 46 17.08 -10.03 -22.78
N ASP A 47 16.39 -9.17 -22.06
CA ASP A 47 16.74 -8.77 -20.68
C ASP A 47 15.51 -8.08 -20.06
N VAL A 48 15.44 -8.01 -18.74
CA VAL A 48 14.46 -7.20 -18.01
C VAL A 48 15.18 -6.21 -17.10
N LEU A 49 15.02 -4.92 -17.40
CA LEU A 49 15.69 -3.85 -16.66
C LEU A 49 14.72 -3.11 -15.75
N ARG A 50 15.23 -2.60 -14.63
CA ARG A 50 14.49 -1.68 -13.77
C ARG A 50 15.04 -0.26 -13.83
N ALA A 51 14.14 0.73 -13.80
CA ALA A 51 14.48 2.12 -13.53
C ALA A 51 13.69 2.61 -12.30
N CYS A 52 14.39 3.01 -11.26
CA CYS A 52 13.79 3.41 -9.99
C CYS A 52 13.44 4.91 -10.02
N LYS A 53 12.27 5.25 -9.51
CA LYS A 53 11.84 6.64 -9.37
C LYS A 53 12.73 7.38 -8.38
N ALA A 54 13.26 8.52 -8.78
CA ALA A 54 14.10 9.41 -7.99
C ALA A 54 13.58 10.84 -8.15
N GLY A 55 12.66 11.23 -7.26
CA GLY A 55 11.94 12.50 -7.37
C GLY A 55 11.05 12.52 -8.62
N SER A 56 11.31 13.45 -9.54
CA SER A 56 10.59 13.59 -10.80
C SER A 56 11.26 12.91 -12.00
N ALA A 57 12.30 12.10 -11.76
CA ALA A 57 13.06 11.38 -12.78
C ALA A 57 13.14 9.89 -12.47
N TRP A 58 13.63 9.10 -13.42
CA TRP A 58 13.98 7.68 -13.22
C TRP A 58 15.48 7.49 -13.37
N VAL A 59 16.03 6.61 -12.55
CA VAL A 59 17.42 6.18 -12.60
C VAL A 59 17.44 4.71 -12.96
N MET A 60 18.05 4.37 -14.09
CA MET A 60 18.26 2.98 -14.50
C MET A 60 19.00 2.21 -13.41
N GLU A 61 18.78 0.91 -13.36
CA GLU A 61 19.49 0.01 -12.46
C GLU A 61 21.01 0.19 -12.53
N LYS A 62 21.66 -0.20 -11.43
CA LYS A 62 23.06 0.12 -11.15
C LYS A 62 24.02 -0.36 -12.23
N LEU A 63 23.72 -1.47 -12.92
CA LEU A 63 24.50 -1.95 -14.05
C LEU A 63 24.75 -0.84 -15.08
N ILE A 64 23.67 -0.13 -15.42
CA ILE A 64 23.63 0.84 -16.50
C ILE A 64 24.01 2.23 -15.99
N SER A 65 23.49 2.63 -14.84
CA SER A 65 23.66 4.00 -14.33
C SER A 65 24.88 4.18 -13.42
N GLY A 66 25.41 3.09 -12.86
CA GLY A 66 26.37 3.11 -11.75
C GLY A 66 25.78 3.58 -10.42
N ASN A 67 24.47 3.85 -10.35
CA ASN A 67 23.83 4.41 -9.16
C ASN A 67 23.21 3.32 -8.29
N ALA A 68 23.69 3.21 -7.05
CA ALA A 68 23.17 2.24 -6.07
C ALA A 68 21.72 2.50 -5.63
N ALA A 69 21.15 3.68 -5.93
CA ALA A 69 19.75 3.99 -5.64
C ALA A 69 18.75 3.08 -6.37
N CYS A 70 19.17 2.45 -7.47
CA CYS A 70 18.39 1.43 -8.15
C CYS A 70 19.19 0.13 -8.24
N SER A 71 19.21 -0.64 -7.16
CA SER A 71 19.92 -1.92 -7.11
C SER A 71 19.29 -2.87 -6.09
N THR A 72 19.56 -4.15 -6.28
CA THR A 72 19.27 -5.21 -5.31
C THR A 72 20.59 -5.83 -4.83
N ALA A 73 20.52 -6.80 -3.91
CA ALA A 73 21.69 -7.59 -3.53
C ALA A 73 22.08 -8.62 -4.62
N GLY A 74 21.16 -8.88 -5.55
CA GLY A 74 21.27 -9.86 -6.63
C GLY A 74 22.47 -9.70 -7.54
N LYS A 75 22.92 -10.80 -8.16
CA LYS A 75 24.04 -10.82 -9.10
C LYS A 75 23.80 -11.73 -10.28
N GLY A 76 23.95 -11.18 -11.48
CA GLY A 76 23.92 -11.89 -12.76
C GLY A 76 25.27 -12.45 -13.18
N TYR A 77 25.25 -13.30 -14.21
CA TYR A 77 26.42 -14.01 -14.71
C TYR A 77 27.32 -13.15 -15.61
N ASP A 78 28.60 -13.06 -15.29
CA ASP A 78 29.61 -12.43 -16.14
C ASP A 78 30.12 -13.33 -17.27
N ALA A 79 30.99 -12.77 -18.12
CA ALA A 79 31.64 -13.50 -19.22
C ALA A 79 32.49 -14.70 -18.77
N ASN A 80 32.86 -14.79 -17.50
CA ASN A 80 33.56 -15.94 -16.90
C ASN A 80 32.59 -16.91 -16.20
N ARG A 81 31.27 -16.73 -16.37
CA ARG A 81 30.21 -17.53 -15.77
C ARG A 81 30.20 -17.45 -14.24
N GLN A 82 30.54 -16.29 -13.71
CA GLN A 82 30.49 -15.99 -12.27
C GLN A 82 29.41 -14.94 -11.99
N GLN A 83 28.66 -15.11 -10.91
CA GLN A 83 27.62 -14.14 -10.52
C GLN A 83 28.24 -12.89 -9.88
N THR A 84 28.72 -11.97 -10.72
CA THR A 84 29.44 -10.77 -10.28
C THR A 84 28.84 -9.47 -10.79
N ILE A 85 27.92 -9.54 -11.76
CA ILE A 85 27.28 -8.37 -12.37
C ILE A 85 26.14 -7.91 -11.49
N ASP A 86 26.08 -6.61 -11.17
CA ASP A 86 24.91 -6.04 -10.49
C ASP A 86 23.74 -6.01 -11.48
N GLU A 87 22.70 -6.78 -11.25
CA GLU A 87 21.45 -6.77 -12.04
C GLU A 87 20.28 -6.66 -11.08
N TYR A 88 19.23 -5.93 -11.46
CA TYR A 88 18.08 -5.81 -10.58
C TYR A 88 17.35 -7.15 -10.54
N TYR A 89 16.92 -7.68 -11.68
CA TYR A 89 16.23 -8.96 -11.81
C TYR A 89 17.21 -10.09 -12.21
N PHE A 90 18.09 -10.44 -11.28
CA PHE A 90 19.32 -11.20 -11.50
C PHE A 90 19.21 -12.72 -11.70
N GLU A 91 17.99 -13.26 -11.73
CA GLU A 91 17.75 -14.70 -11.92
C GLU A 91 16.99 -14.97 -13.23
N ASP A 92 17.17 -14.10 -14.21
CA ASP A 92 16.72 -14.21 -15.59
C ASP A 92 17.69 -15.03 -16.44
N ASP A 93 18.13 -16.15 -15.88
CA ASP A 93 19.13 -17.04 -16.44
C ASP A 93 18.70 -18.52 -16.27
N MET A 94 19.38 -19.46 -16.94
CA MET A 94 19.06 -20.90 -16.82
C MET A 94 19.58 -21.59 -15.53
N GLY A 95 20.28 -20.86 -14.69
CA GLY A 95 20.81 -21.28 -13.41
C GLY A 95 22.13 -22.05 -13.49
N THR A 96 22.33 -22.92 -12.50
CA THR A 96 23.57 -23.68 -12.27
C THR A 96 23.78 -24.87 -13.20
N ILE A 97 22.76 -25.25 -13.98
CA ILE A 97 22.85 -26.39 -14.91
C ILE A 97 23.62 -26.03 -16.18
N ALA A 98 23.58 -24.77 -16.57
CA ALA A 98 24.37 -24.24 -17.67
C ALA A 98 24.86 -22.83 -17.30
N PRO A 99 25.71 -22.69 -16.26
CA PRO A 99 26.03 -21.40 -15.68
C PRO A 99 26.67 -20.49 -16.73
N GLY A 100 26.09 -19.28 -16.89
CA GLY A 100 26.45 -18.30 -17.90
C GLY A 100 26.27 -18.74 -19.38
N ASN A 101 25.61 -19.87 -19.65
CA ASN A 101 24.97 -20.10 -20.94
C ASN A 101 23.51 -19.65 -20.82
N HIS A 102 23.05 -18.74 -21.68
CA HIS A 102 21.75 -18.06 -21.53
C HIS A 102 21.73 -17.25 -20.23
N ALA A 103 22.64 -16.26 -20.16
CA ALA A 103 22.78 -15.36 -19.01
C ALA A 103 21.58 -14.42 -18.87
N ASP A 104 20.87 -14.17 -19.98
CA ASP A 104 19.65 -13.40 -20.05
C ASP A 104 18.64 -14.17 -20.92
N ILE A 105 17.42 -14.37 -20.42
CA ILE A 105 16.39 -15.19 -21.08
C ILE A 105 15.09 -14.45 -21.41
N GLY A 106 15.06 -13.13 -21.24
CA GLY A 106 13.89 -12.31 -21.53
C GLY A 106 13.47 -12.36 -23.00
N GLU A 107 12.16 -12.46 -23.24
CA GLU A 107 11.54 -12.31 -24.57
C GLU A 107 10.94 -10.92 -24.79
N GLY A 108 10.87 -10.10 -23.73
CA GLY A 108 10.57 -8.68 -23.78
C GLY A 108 9.15 -8.26 -23.39
N GLY A 109 8.20 -9.18 -23.20
CA GLY A 109 6.89 -8.87 -22.60
C GLY A 109 6.99 -8.75 -21.08
N VAL A 110 6.34 -7.73 -20.51
CA VAL A 110 6.38 -7.44 -19.07
C VAL A 110 4.96 -7.14 -18.58
N SER A 111 4.65 -7.55 -17.35
CA SER A 111 3.36 -7.24 -16.74
C SER A 111 3.47 -7.10 -15.23
N ILE A 112 2.81 -6.10 -14.65
CA ILE A 112 2.86 -5.82 -13.21
C ILE A 112 1.52 -6.12 -12.54
N ILE A 113 1.54 -6.90 -11.46
CA ILE A 113 0.36 -7.00 -10.58
C ILE A 113 0.34 -5.76 -9.66
N GLN A 114 -0.46 -4.77 -10.02
CA GLN A 114 -0.59 -3.52 -9.26
C GLN A 114 -1.05 -3.77 -7.82
N GLY A 115 -0.41 -3.09 -6.85
CA GLY A 115 -0.63 -3.31 -5.42
C GLY A 115 0.13 -4.51 -4.85
N SER A 116 0.97 -5.15 -5.65
CA SER A 116 1.91 -6.19 -5.21
C SER A 116 3.35 -5.83 -5.59
N ASP A 117 4.27 -6.67 -5.14
CA ASP A 117 5.68 -6.63 -5.51
C ASP A 117 5.98 -7.64 -6.63
N THR A 118 5.06 -7.90 -7.54
CA THR A 118 5.20 -8.97 -8.55
C THR A 118 5.33 -8.43 -9.97
N VAL A 119 6.44 -8.79 -10.62
CA VAL A 119 6.71 -8.55 -12.05
C VAL A 119 6.64 -9.88 -12.79
N ILE A 120 5.88 -9.95 -13.88
CA ILE A 120 5.81 -11.10 -14.77
C ILE A 120 6.55 -10.78 -16.05
N VAL A 121 7.39 -11.68 -16.53
CA VAL A 121 8.17 -11.51 -17.76
C VAL A 121 8.02 -12.74 -18.64
N SER A 122 7.81 -12.54 -19.94
CA SER A 122 7.92 -13.61 -20.93
C SER A 122 9.38 -14.02 -21.09
N VAL A 123 9.67 -15.32 -21.02
CA VAL A 123 11.03 -15.84 -21.10
C VAL A 123 11.09 -17.13 -21.92
N MET A 124 12.22 -17.36 -22.56
CA MET A 124 12.57 -18.69 -23.06
C MET A 124 13.08 -19.55 -21.89
N ASP A 125 12.95 -20.87 -22.00
CA ASP A 125 13.49 -21.82 -21.03
C ASP A 125 13.16 -21.48 -19.55
N PRO A 126 11.89 -21.24 -19.21
CA PRO A 126 11.46 -20.79 -17.87
C PRO A 126 11.85 -21.76 -16.74
N ALA A 127 12.23 -22.99 -17.05
CA ALA A 127 12.53 -24.02 -16.06
C ALA A 127 13.96 -23.87 -15.50
N ARG A 128 14.24 -22.74 -14.84
CA ARG A 128 15.55 -22.46 -14.24
C ARG A 128 15.99 -23.60 -13.31
N ASN A 129 17.22 -24.09 -13.49
CA ASN A 129 17.77 -25.26 -12.78
C ASN A 129 17.03 -26.61 -12.99
N ALA A 130 16.18 -26.76 -14.01
CA ALA A 130 15.55 -28.05 -14.28
C ALA A 130 16.54 -29.06 -14.92
N PRO A 131 16.56 -30.34 -14.51
CA PRO A 131 17.49 -31.30 -15.06
C PRO A 131 17.24 -31.58 -16.55
N TRP A 132 18.30 -31.90 -17.29
CA TRP A 132 18.20 -32.54 -18.60
C TRP A 132 17.46 -33.87 -18.42
N ASN A 133 16.22 -33.95 -18.93
CA ASN A 133 15.18 -34.95 -18.62
C ASN A 133 14.50 -34.75 -17.24
N ASP A 134 13.37 -34.03 -17.26
CA ASP A 134 12.50 -33.86 -16.11
C ASP A 134 12.06 -35.24 -15.55
N PRO A 135 12.27 -35.52 -14.25
CA PRO A 135 11.93 -36.81 -13.65
C PRO A 135 10.41 -37.07 -13.52
N VAL A 136 9.58 -36.04 -13.70
CA VAL A 136 8.12 -36.09 -13.61
C VAL A 136 7.49 -36.32 -14.98
N THR A 137 7.90 -35.57 -15.99
CA THR A 137 7.31 -35.63 -17.35
C THR A 137 8.12 -36.54 -18.29
N GLY A 138 9.40 -36.80 -17.98
CA GLY A 138 10.33 -37.48 -18.87
C GLY A 138 10.71 -36.64 -20.10
N GLN A 139 10.34 -35.36 -20.12
CA GLN A 139 10.60 -34.42 -21.21
C GLN A 139 11.71 -33.45 -20.84
N ASP A 140 12.36 -32.90 -21.85
CA ASP A 140 13.36 -31.86 -21.66
C ASP A 140 12.64 -30.50 -21.61
N PRO A 141 12.72 -29.73 -20.51
CA PRO A 141 11.99 -28.47 -20.41
C PRO A 141 12.69 -27.32 -21.14
N TRP A 142 13.74 -27.62 -21.91
CA TRP A 142 14.49 -26.65 -22.72
C TRP A 142 13.88 -26.51 -24.11
N GLU A 143 14.25 -25.43 -24.81
CA GLU A 143 13.67 -25.06 -26.10
C GLU A 143 12.18 -24.72 -25.98
N SER A 144 11.80 -24.24 -24.79
CA SER A 144 10.44 -23.94 -24.40
C SER A 144 10.28 -22.43 -24.18
N GLN A 145 9.03 -22.00 -24.02
CA GLN A 145 8.70 -20.62 -23.67
C GLN A 145 7.73 -20.60 -22.50
N GLY A 146 7.85 -19.58 -21.66
CA GLY A 146 6.91 -19.35 -20.58
C GLY A 146 7.12 -18.04 -19.86
N LEU A 147 6.86 -18.07 -18.57
CA LEU A 147 6.79 -16.88 -17.74
C LEU A 147 7.66 -17.04 -16.50
N HIS A 148 8.34 -15.96 -16.15
CA HIS A 148 8.99 -15.77 -14.85
C HIS A 148 8.22 -14.73 -14.03
N TRP A 149 8.14 -14.95 -12.72
CA TRP A 149 7.66 -13.99 -11.74
C TRP A 149 8.83 -13.57 -10.88
N TYR A 150 9.13 -12.28 -10.87
CA TYR A 150 10.14 -11.69 -10.01
C TYR A 150 9.50 -10.88 -8.89
N ASN A 151 10.18 -10.86 -7.76
CA ASN A 151 9.87 -9.95 -6.66
C ASN A 151 10.46 -8.56 -6.95
N ASP A 152 9.64 -7.53 -7.10
CA ASP A 152 10.07 -6.18 -7.45
C ASP A 152 10.93 -5.49 -6.37
N LYS A 153 10.89 -5.95 -5.12
CA LYS A 153 11.69 -5.37 -4.03
C LYS A 153 13.07 -5.99 -3.91
N THR A 154 13.19 -7.27 -4.21
CA THR A 154 14.44 -8.04 -4.05
C THR A 154 15.10 -8.40 -5.37
N GLY A 155 14.36 -8.36 -6.47
CA GLY A 155 14.81 -8.78 -7.79
C GLY A 155 14.86 -10.29 -8.01
N ALA A 156 14.58 -11.08 -6.97
CA ALA A 156 14.71 -12.53 -7.02
C ALA A 156 13.56 -13.17 -7.81
N LEU A 157 13.83 -14.31 -8.44
CA LEU A 157 12.82 -15.14 -9.08
C LEU A 157 12.00 -15.85 -8.00
N GLU A 158 10.68 -15.71 -8.05
CA GLU A 158 9.75 -16.36 -7.12
C GLU A 158 9.11 -17.61 -7.72
N LYS A 159 8.82 -17.56 -9.03
CA LYS A 159 8.08 -18.62 -9.71
C LYS A 159 8.40 -18.62 -11.19
N SER A 160 8.35 -19.82 -11.76
CA SER A 160 8.38 -20.03 -13.21
C SER A 160 7.19 -20.84 -13.66
N PHE A 161 6.77 -20.64 -14.90
CA PHE A 161 5.69 -21.42 -15.51
C PHE A 161 5.99 -21.66 -16.98
N LEU A 162 6.00 -22.92 -17.39
CA LEU A 162 6.17 -23.33 -18.77
C LEU A 162 4.80 -23.28 -19.47
N LEU A 163 4.70 -22.54 -20.57
CA LEU A 163 3.47 -22.39 -21.35
C LEU A 163 3.51 -23.21 -22.63
N VAL A 164 4.61 -23.11 -23.37
CA VAL A 164 4.81 -23.79 -24.64
C VAL A 164 5.94 -24.79 -24.44
N ASP A 165 5.55 -26.06 -24.28
CA ASP A 165 6.48 -27.20 -24.37
C ASP A 165 6.55 -27.60 -25.84
N ASN A 166 7.75 -27.54 -26.38
CA ASN A 166 8.00 -27.73 -27.80
C ASN A 166 8.69 -29.08 -28.11
N GLY A 167 8.71 -30.00 -27.15
CA GLY A 167 9.02 -31.42 -27.39
C GLY A 167 10.49 -31.80 -27.23
N GLN A 168 10.77 -33.10 -27.43
CA GLN A 168 12.04 -33.76 -27.10
C GLN A 168 13.20 -33.34 -28.03
N PRO A 169 14.46 -33.68 -27.67
CA PRO A 169 15.59 -33.61 -28.59
C PRO A 169 15.32 -34.44 -29.86
N GLY A 170 14.87 -33.78 -30.93
CA GLY A 170 14.53 -34.40 -32.21
C GLY A 170 13.21 -33.94 -32.85
N ASP A 171 12.33 -33.28 -32.10
CA ASP A 171 11.00 -32.86 -32.59
C ASP A 171 11.02 -31.59 -33.48
N GLN A 172 12.18 -30.92 -33.59
CA GLN A 172 12.41 -29.71 -34.41
C GLN A 172 11.26 -28.69 -34.27
N PRO A 173 11.00 -28.17 -33.06
CA PRO A 173 9.87 -27.29 -32.82
C PRO A 173 9.92 -26.02 -33.67
N LEU A 174 8.78 -25.67 -34.24
CA LEU A 174 8.64 -24.54 -35.17
C LEU A 174 8.81 -23.16 -34.51
N TRP A 175 8.90 -23.09 -33.16
CA TRP A 175 8.91 -21.85 -32.38
C TRP A 175 9.67 -21.99 -31.05
N GLY A 176 10.84 -22.67 -31.01
CA GLY A 176 11.60 -22.92 -29.77
C GLY A 176 12.06 -21.64 -29.02
N LYS A 177 13.37 -21.44 -28.85
CA LYS A 177 13.94 -20.26 -28.15
C LYS A 177 13.79 -18.91 -28.87
N GLY A 178 12.73 -18.68 -29.64
CA GLY A 178 12.42 -17.39 -30.27
C GLY A 178 11.52 -16.52 -29.38
N ASN A 179 11.19 -15.30 -29.81
CA ASN A 179 10.26 -14.42 -29.07
C ASN A 179 8.79 -14.77 -29.43
N GLY A 180 8.38 -16.01 -29.15
CA GLY A 180 7.11 -16.55 -29.64
C GLY A 180 5.89 -16.19 -28.79
N LEU A 181 6.08 -15.92 -27.50
CA LEU A 181 4.95 -15.61 -26.60
C LEU A 181 4.41 -14.20 -26.80
N GLY A 182 5.25 -13.27 -27.24
CA GLY A 182 4.90 -11.86 -27.33
C GLY A 182 4.76 -11.26 -25.94
N ASP A 183 3.63 -10.58 -25.70
CA ASP A 183 3.41 -9.75 -24.52
C ASP A 183 2.47 -10.39 -23.49
N VAL A 184 2.59 -9.95 -22.23
CA VAL A 184 1.81 -10.43 -21.09
C VAL A 184 1.03 -9.26 -20.51
N GLU A 185 -0.30 -9.37 -20.43
CA GLU A 185 -1.16 -8.28 -19.94
C GLU A 185 -2.02 -8.72 -18.75
N MET A 186 -2.15 -7.82 -17.78
CA MET A 186 -3.06 -8.01 -16.65
C MET A 186 -4.48 -7.61 -17.04
N LEU A 187 -5.37 -8.59 -17.09
CA LEU A 187 -6.78 -8.35 -17.41
C LEU A 187 -7.63 -7.87 -16.23
N TYR A 188 -7.07 -7.83 -15.02
CA TYR A 188 -7.80 -7.41 -13.83
C TYR A 188 -7.47 -5.97 -13.46
N PRO A 189 -8.48 -5.14 -13.13
CA PRO A 189 -8.22 -3.80 -12.63
C PRO A 189 -7.43 -3.88 -11.31
N PRO A 190 -6.65 -2.83 -10.98
CA PRO A 190 -5.96 -2.77 -9.69
C PRO A 190 -6.92 -3.01 -8.53
N ALA A 191 -6.43 -3.67 -7.47
CA ALA A 191 -7.22 -3.89 -6.28
C ALA A 191 -7.75 -2.54 -5.72
N PRO A 192 -9.01 -2.49 -5.26
CA PRO A 192 -9.62 -1.25 -4.83
C PRO A 192 -9.02 -0.73 -3.51
N LEU A 193 -9.24 0.55 -3.26
CA LEU A 193 -8.82 1.28 -2.07
C LEU A 193 -10.03 1.54 -1.20
N GLU A 194 -9.86 1.53 0.11
CA GLU A 194 -10.90 1.91 1.08
C GLU A 194 -10.30 2.70 2.25
N ILE A 195 -10.96 3.80 2.61
CA ILE A 195 -10.63 4.59 3.79
C ILE A 195 -11.88 4.95 4.58
N GLY A 196 -11.70 5.15 5.88
CA GLY A 196 -12.75 5.48 6.83
C GLY A 196 -12.75 4.49 7.99
N ASN A 197 -13.57 4.75 9.01
CA ASN A 197 -13.76 3.82 10.10
C ASN A 197 -15.01 4.23 10.87
N ARG A 198 -14.87 5.07 11.90
CA ARG A 198 -15.91 5.28 12.91
C ARG A 198 -15.90 6.67 13.52
N VAL A 199 -17.10 7.21 13.73
CA VAL A 199 -17.35 8.39 14.58
C VAL A 199 -18.04 7.94 15.85
N TRP A 200 -17.54 8.34 17.02
CA TRP A 200 -18.06 7.90 18.31
C TRP A 200 -18.27 9.02 19.32
N LEU A 201 -19.07 8.70 20.33
CA LEU A 201 -19.35 9.55 21.47
C LEU A 201 -18.34 9.27 22.58
N ASP A 202 -17.34 10.13 22.66
CA ASP A 202 -16.30 10.10 23.69
C ASP A 202 -16.91 10.56 25.03
N SER A 203 -17.27 9.59 25.86
CA SER A 203 -18.10 9.79 27.04
C SER A 203 -17.32 10.25 28.25
N ASP A 204 -16.02 9.91 28.32
CA ASP A 204 -15.15 10.31 29.40
C ASP A 204 -14.21 11.48 29.03
N GLY A 205 -14.07 11.78 27.74
CA GLY A 205 -13.36 12.91 27.17
C GLY A 205 -11.86 12.68 27.03
N ASP A 206 -11.40 11.43 26.97
CA ASP A 206 -9.97 11.12 26.92
C ASP A 206 -9.39 11.07 25.49
N GLY A 207 -10.26 11.06 24.46
CA GLY A 207 -9.88 11.02 23.05
C GLY A 207 -9.50 9.65 22.50
N ILE A 208 -9.79 8.59 23.25
CA ILE A 208 -9.56 7.19 22.91
C ILE A 208 -10.92 6.50 22.79
N GLN A 209 -11.03 5.53 21.88
CA GLN A 209 -12.24 4.76 21.68
C GLN A 209 -12.31 3.61 22.67
N ASP A 210 -13.28 3.67 23.57
CA ASP A 210 -13.57 2.62 24.53
C ASP A 210 -14.72 1.71 24.11
N ALA A 211 -14.76 0.50 24.71
CA ALA A 211 -15.71 -0.54 24.34
C ALA A 211 -17.18 -0.21 24.67
N ASP A 212 -17.42 0.66 25.65
CA ASP A 212 -18.75 1.11 26.06
C ASP A 212 -19.21 2.39 25.34
N GLU A 213 -18.37 2.95 24.47
CA GLU A 213 -18.68 4.18 23.75
C GLU A 213 -19.46 3.89 22.47
N SER A 214 -20.57 4.62 22.32
CA SER A 214 -21.49 4.42 21.21
C SER A 214 -21.05 5.17 19.96
N GLY A 215 -21.35 4.62 18.79
CA GLY A 215 -21.21 5.37 17.53
C GLY A 215 -22.20 6.53 17.42
N ILE A 216 -21.84 7.55 16.64
CA ILE A 216 -22.73 8.68 16.35
C ILE A 216 -23.26 8.56 14.92
N PRO A 217 -24.56 8.34 14.71
CA PRO A 217 -25.17 8.32 13.38
C PRO A 217 -25.34 9.71 12.77
N ASP A 218 -25.56 9.73 11.46
CA ASP A 218 -25.98 10.90 10.68
C ASP A 218 -24.96 12.07 10.70
N VAL A 219 -23.69 11.79 11.01
CA VAL A 219 -22.60 12.77 10.94
C VAL A 219 -22.13 12.87 9.49
N PRO A 220 -22.22 14.03 8.83
CA PRO A 220 -21.73 14.19 7.47
C PRO A 220 -20.19 14.17 7.47
N VAL A 221 -19.61 13.33 6.61
CA VAL A 221 -18.16 13.22 6.41
C VAL A 221 -17.86 13.52 4.94
N GLN A 222 -16.92 14.42 4.68
CA GLN A 222 -16.51 14.76 3.32
C GLN A 222 -15.11 14.25 3.02
N LEU A 223 -14.92 13.66 1.85
CA LEU A 223 -13.59 13.39 1.30
C LEU A 223 -13.21 14.52 0.35
N LEU A 224 -12.08 15.17 0.59
CA LEU A 224 -11.58 16.34 -0.14
C LEU A 224 -10.24 16.03 -0.81
N SER A 225 -10.02 16.61 -1.99
CA SER A 225 -8.71 16.69 -2.64
C SER A 225 -8.41 18.14 -3.03
N GLY A 226 -7.30 18.69 -2.51
CA GLY A 226 -6.94 20.09 -2.75
C GLY A 226 -8.02 21.09 -2.32
N GLY A 227 -8.82 20.76 -1.29
CA GLY A 227 -9.96 21.57 -0.83
C GLY A 227 -11.25 21.42 -1.65
N THR A 228 -11.26 20.59 -2.69
CA THR A 228 -12.49 20.28 -3.46
C THR A 228 -13.10 18.97 -2.96
N ALA A 229 -14.40 18.97 -2.69
CA ALA A 229 -15.11 17.76 -2.27
C ALA A 229 -15.20 16.75 -3.42
N LEU A 230 -14.67 15.55 -3.20
CA LEU A 230 -14.81 14.39 -4.09
C LEU A 230 -16.09 13.62 -3.78
N ALA A 231 -16.42 13.48 -2.50
CA ALA A 231 -17.57 12.74 -2.03
C ALA A 231 -18.03 13.20 -0.65
N THR A 232 -19.27 12.83 -0.30
CA THR A 232 -19.81 13.01 1.05
C THR A 232 -20.66 11.79 1.39
N VAL A 233 -20.51 11.32 2.62
CA VAL A 233 -21.33 10.26 3.24
C VAL A 233 -21.86 10.76 4.59
N THR A 234 -22.80 10.04 5.18
CA THR A 234 -23.28 10.25 6.55
C THR A 234 -23.10 8.96 7.34
N THR A 235 -22.53 9.06 8.53
CA THR A 235 -22.23 7.88 9.36
C THR A 235 -23.46 7.01 9.63
N ALA A 236 -23.26 5.69 9.68
CA ALA A 236 -24.31 4.72 9.98
C ALA A 236 -24.68 4.71 11.48
N ALA A 237 -25.64 3.87 11.84
CA ALA A 237 -26.14 3.70 13.21
C ALA A 237 -25.03 3.44 14.25
N ASP A 238 -23.96 2.74 13.85
CA ASP A 238 -22.79 2.40 14.67
C ASP A 238 -21.64 3.41 14.54
N GLY A 239 -21.88 4.53 13.84
CA GLY A 239 -20.89 5.56 13.57
C GLY A 239 -20.00 5.28 12.36
N SER A 240 -20.19 4.15 11.66
CA SER A 240 -19.28 3.77 10.58
C SER A 240 -19.46 4.61 9.31
N TYR A 241 -18.36 4.84 8.58
CA TYR A 241 -18.36 5.50 7.29
C TYR A 241 -17.18 5.03 6.42
N TYR A 242 -17.37 4.95 5.10
CA TYR A 242 -16.34 4.48 4.18
C TYR A 242 -16.38 5.19 2.81
N PHE A 243 -15.20 5.38 2.23
CA PHE A 243 -14.99 5.81 0.85
C PHE A 243 -14.17 4.75 0.13
N SER A 244 -14.71 4.21 -0.96
CA SER A 244 -14.13 3.06 -1.66
C SER A 244 -14.02 3.31 -3.16
N SER A 245 -12.91 2.91 -3.76
CA SER A 245 -12.77 2.86 -5.22
C SER A 245 -13.35 1.58 -5.82
N ALA A 246 -13.77 0.61 -4.99
CA ALA A 246 -14.39 -0.62 -5.45
C ALA A 246 -15.72 -0.34 -6.18
N SER A 247 -16.06 -1.21 -7.14
CA SER A 247 -17.41 -1.23 -7.69
C SER A 247 -18.40 -1.69 -6.62
N GLY A 248 -19.49 -0.95 -6.45
CA GLY A 248 -20.49 -1.24 -5.43
C GLY A 248 -21.72 -0.37 -5.58
N VAL A 249 -22.63 -0.48 -4.62
CA VAL A 249 -23.85 0.33 -4.55
C VAL A 249 -23.73 1.26 -3.38
N ASP A 250 -23.80 2.57 -3.65
CA ASP A 250 -23.74 3.59 -2.62
C ASP A 250 -24.81 3.35 -1.53
N THR A 251 -24.41 3.58 -0.29
CA THR A 251 -25.31 3.70 0.85
C THR A 251 -25.19 5.12 1.42
N ALA A 252 -25.91 5.41 2.50
CA ALA A 252 -25.73 6.68 3.19
C ALA A 252 -24.30 6.80 3.77
N SER A 253 -23.75 5.70 4.31
CA SER A 253 -22.45 5.67 4.99
C SER A 253 -21.28 5.22 4.13
N VAL A 254 -21.53 4.66 2.94
CA VAL A 254 -20.49 4.15 2.04
C VAL A 254 -20.64 4.73 0.66
N LYS A 255 -19.54 5.32 0.16
CA LYS A 255 -19.43 5.76 -1.23
C LYS A 255 -18.54 4.79 -2.02
N TYR A 256 -19.09 4.17 -3.05
CA TYR A 256 -18.35 3.27 -3.95
C TYR A 256 -18.01 3.96 -5.28
N GLY A 257 -17.16 3.30 -6.08
CA GLY A 257 -16.81 3.73 -7.44
C GLY A 257 -16.02 5.03 -7.51
N LEU A 258 -15.31 5.39 -6.44
CA LEU A 258 -14.49 6.61 -6.41
C LEU A 258 -13.18 6.41 -7.17
N SER A 259 -13.25 6.56 -8.50
CA SER A 259 -12.06 6.52 -9.35
C SER A 259 -11.07 7.66 -9.07
N GLN A 260 -11.44 8.69 -8.31
CA GLN A 260 -10.53 9.76 -7.87
C GLN A 260 -9.77 9.43 -6.58
N LEU A 261 -10.16 8.36 -5.87
CA LEU A 261 -9.37 7.81 -4.77
C LEU A 261 -8.25 6.97 -5.39
N GLN A 262 -7.03 7.48 -5.29
CA GLN A 262 -5.83 7.00 -5.98
C GLN A 262 -4.72 6.79 -4.96
N PRO A 263 -3.82 5.82 -5.20
CA PRO A 263 -2.67 5.60 -4.33
C PRO A 263 -1.69 6.78 -4.40
N ASP A 264 -0.79 6.88 -3.41
CA ASP A 264 0.26 7.91 -3.31
C ASP A 264 -0.29 9.35 -3.43
N THR A 265 -1.55 9.55 -3.02
CA THR A 265 -2.26 10.82 -3.16
C THR A 265 -2.75 11.29 -1.79
N ALA A 266 -2.53 12.57 -1.48
CA ALA A 266 -3.00 13.16 -0.24
C ALA A 266 -4.47 13.62 -0.35
N TYR A 267 -5.24 13.36 0.70
CA TYR A 267 -6.64 13.76 0.85
C TYR A 267 -6.88 14.41 2.22
N THR A 268 -8.08 14.92 2.41
CA THR A 268 -8.55 15.39 3.72
C THR A 268 -9.95 14.84 3.95
N LEU A 269 -10.16 14.20 5.09
CA LEU A 269 -11.51 13.94 5.58
C LEU A 269 -11.94 15.13 6.42
N HIS A 270 -13.15 15.62 6.19
CA HIS A 270 -13.70 16.75 6.93
C HIS A 270 -14.97 16.36 7.67
N PHE A 271 -14.97 16.67 8.96
CA PHE A 271 -16.04 16.43 9.91
C PHE A 271 -16.53 17.75 10.51
N PRO A 272 -17.78 17.84 10.98
CA PRO A 272 -18.26 19.01 11.70
C PRO A 272 -17.45 19.24 12.98
N ALA A 273 -17.13 20.49 13.31
CA ALA A 273 -16.48 20.80 14.60
C ALA A 273 -17.36 20.48 15.83
N THR A 274 -18.67 20.42 15.63
CA THR A 274 -19.67 20.14 16.66
C THR A 274 -20.77 19.26 16.08
N VAL A 275 -21.25 18.30 16.86
CA VAL A 275 -22.43 17.47 16.55
C VAL A 275 -23.49 17.62 17.63
N THR A 276 -24.75 17.28 17.30
CA THR A 276 -25.85 17.28 18.27
C THR A 276 -26.42 15.88 18.41
N VAL A 277 -26.35 15.31 19.61
CA VAL A 277 -26.88 13.97 19.92
C VAL A 277 -27.89 14.10 21.06
N GLY A 278 -29.12 13.64 20.86
CA GLY A 278 -30.17 13.73 21.87
C GLY A 278 -30.50 15.15 22.35
N GLY A 279 -30.26 16.17 21.51
CA GLY A 279 -30.46 17.59 21.86
C GLY A 279 -29.31 18.23 22.64
N LYS A 280 -28.21 17.51 22.90
CA LYS A 280 -26.97 18.03 23.49
C LYS A 280 -25.91 18.24 22.41
N SER A 281 -25.08 19.26 22.58
CA SER A 281 -23.97 19.56 21.66
C SER A 281 -22.66 19.00 22.19
N TYR A 282 -21.91 18.32 21.31
CA TYR A 282 -20.62 17.70 21.58
C TYR A 282 -19.57 18.28 20.62
N ASN A 283 -18.35 18.48 21.09
CA ASN A 283 -17.25 19.00 20.28
C ASN A 283 -16.22 17.90 20.04
N LEU A 284 -15.37 18.08 19.04
CA LEU A 284 -14.24 17.20 18.80
C LEU A 284 -13.42 17.04 20.08
N THR A 285 -13.07 15.79 20.37
CA THR A 285 -12.19 15.44 21.49
C THR A 285 -10.71 15.69 21.15
N THR A 286 -9.81 15.33 22.05
CA THR A 286 -8.36 15.46 21.86
C THR A 286 -7.89 14.51 20.75
N ALA A 287 -7.25 15.08 19.72
CA ALA A 287 -6.67 14.28 18.67
C ALA A 287 -5.42 13.53 19.17
N LYS A 288 -5.25 12.26 18.76
CA LYS A 288 -4.06 11.42 18.95
C LYS A 288 -3.69 11.22 20.42
N ALA A 289 -4.69 11.09 21.28
CA ALA A 289 -4.53 11.11 22.74
C ALA A 289 -3.89 9.83 23.34
N GLY A 290 -3.88 8.71 22.60
CA GLY A 290 -3.41 7.41 23.09
C GLY A 290 -2.15 6.87 22.42
N GLY A 291 -1.71 7.47 21.30
CA GLY A 291 -0.57 7.00 20.52
C GLY A 291 -0.82 5.69 19.75
N ASN A 292 -2.05 5.17 19.81
CA ASN A 292 -2.51 4.05 19.00
C ASN A 292 -3.53 4.59 17.99
N SER A 293 -3.07 4.81 16.77
CA SER A 293 -3.87 5.39 15.69
C SER A 293 -5.08 4.55 15.29
N LEU A 294 -5.18 3.29 15.73
CA LEU A 294 -6.34 2.45 15.44
C LEU A 294 -7.56 2.76 16.33
N ILE A 295 -7.38 3.52 17.41
CA ILE A 295 -8.43 3.78 18.40
C ILE A 295 -8.35 5.19 19.01
N ASP A 296 -7.51 6.09 18.52
CA ASP A 296 -7.51 7.48 18.99
C ASP A 296 -8.12 8.41 17.94
N SER A 297 -8.63 9.56 18.39
CA SER A 297 -9.32 10.49 17.49
C SER A 297 -8.32 11.21 16.58
N ASP A 298 -8.60 11.36 15.30
CA ASP A 298 -7.66 12.00 14.37
C ASP A 298 -7.96 13.47 14.11
N ALA A 299 -9.22 13.87 14.23
CA ALA A 299 -9.67 15.19 13.81
C ALA A 299 -9.08 16.30 14.68
N VAL A 300 -8.40 17.24 14.05
CA VAL A 300 -7.98 18.49 14.72
C VAL A 300 -9.18 19.41 14.92
N ALA A 301 -9.02 20.51 15.66
CA ALA A 301 -10.11 21.42 16.00
C ALA A 301 -10.91 22.02 14.81
N SER A 302 -10.36 22.01 13.59
CA SER A 302 -11.10 22.41 12.38
C SER A 302 -12.08 21.34 11.88
N GLY A 303 -11.99 20.11 12.39
CA GLY A 303 -12.69 18.94 11.88
C GLY A 303 -11.95 18.21 10.76
N ASP A 304 -10.73 18.63 10.43
CA ASP A 304 -9.95 17.99 9.37
C ASP A 304 -9.12 16.83 9.90
N VAL A 305 -9.09 15.75 9.13
CA VAL A 305 -8.17 14.61 9.26
C VAL A 305 -7.33 14.55 7.99
N ALA A 306 -6.01 14.64 8.13
CA ALA A 306 -5.11 14.53 7.00
C ALA A 306 -4.91 13.05 6.64
N VAL A 307 -5.22 12.71 5.39
CA VAL A 307 -4.88 11.42 4.78
C VAL A 307 -3.67 11.67 3.89
N THR A 308 -2.51 11.17 4.29
CA THR A 308 -1.26 11.38 3.57
C THR A 308 -1.08 10.35 2.45
N ALA A 309 -0.20 10.64 1.50
CA ALA A 309 0.15 9.69 0.45
C ALA A 309 0.67 8.33 1.01
N ALA A 310 1.34 8.36 2.17
CA ALA A 310 1.84 7.16 2.83
C ALA A 310 0.74 6.30 3.45
N ASP A 311 -0.44 6.87 3.72
CA ASP A 311 -1.57 6.14 4.29
C ASP A 311 -2.27 5.24 3.25
N ILE A 312 -2.09 5.54 1.96
CA ILE A 312 -2.63 4.78 0.83
C ILE A 312 -1.53 4.62 -0.23
N PRO A 313 -0.46 3.84 0.06
CA PRO A 313 0.79 3.91 -0.72
C PRO A 313 0.70 3.21 -2.09
N MET A 314 -0.27 2.32 -2.29
CA MET A 314 -0.42 1.51 -3.49
C MET A 314 -1.86 1.05 -3.68
N ALA A 315 -2.19 0.54 -4.87
CA ALA A 315 -3.47 -0.13 -5.13
C ALA A 315 -3.71 -1.25 -4.10
N GLY A 316 -4.98 -1.49 -3.75
CA GLY A 316 -5.34 -2.48 -2.73
C GLY A 316 -5.16 -2.04 -1.27
N ALA A 317 -4.53 -0.88 -1.02
CA ALA A 317 -4.36 -0.37 0.34
C ALA A 317 -5.70 0.03 0.97
N ASN A 318 -5.94 -0.47 2.19
CA ASN A 318 -7.08 -0.09 3.01
C ASN A 318 -6.57 0.48 4.34
N ASN A 319 -7.06 1.66 4.71
CA ASN A 319 -6.67 2.29 5.97
C ASN A 319 -7.90 2.71 6.78
N HIS A 320 -8.13 1.97 7.87
CA HIS A 320 -9.23 2.18 8.80
C HIS A 320 -8.74 2.69 10.15
N SER A 321 -7.78 3.62 10.13
CA SER A 321 -7.29 4.32 11.31
C SER A 321 -7.71 5.80 11.28
N PHE A 322 -8.86 6.10 10.67
CA PHE A 322 -9.38 7.46 10.53
C PHE A 322 -10.66 7.54 11.33
N ASP A 323 -10.54 7.97 12.58
CA ASP A 323 -11.61 7.86 13.56
C ASP A 323 -11.82 9.24 14.20
N VAL A 324 -13.06 9.58 14.56
CA VAL A 324 -13.35 10.88 15.19
C VAL A 324 -14.24 10.75 16.42
N GLY A 325 -13.74 11.21 17.56
CA GLY A 325 -14.47 11.25 18.83
C GLY A 325 -15.08 12.62 19.09
N TYR A 326 -16.28 12.64 19.67
CA TYR A 326 -16.94 13.86 20.15
C TYR A 326 -17.26 13.76 21.63
N ALA A 327 -16.77 14.72 22.43
CA ALA A 327 -16.94 14.79 23.87
C ALA A 327 -17.82 15.98 24.30
N GLU A 328 -18.49 15.83 25.44
CA GLU A 328 -19.25 16.92 26.05
C GLU A 328 -18.26 17.98 26.55
N LEU A 329 -18.55 19.27 26.30
CA LEU A 329 -17.75 20.36 26.86
C LEU A 329 -17.81 20.30 28.39
N LYS A 330 -16.76 19.75 29.02
CA LYS A 330 -16.56 19.87 30.47
C LYS A 330 -16.08 21.29 30.75
N VAL A 331 -17.02 22.19 30.99
CA VAL A 331 -16.69 23.54 31.46
C VAL A 331 -16.50 23.47 32.96
N ASP A 332 -15.26 23.58 33.43
CA ASP A 332 -14.97 23.80 34.84
C ASP A 332 -15.43 25.21 35.22
N MET A 333 -16.66 25.33 35.70
CA MET A 333 -17.16 26.59 36.24
C MET A 333 -16.62 26.80 37.67
N ALA A 334 -15.61 27.66 37.81
CA ALA A 334 -15.21 28.18 39.12
C ALA A 334 -15.97 29.48 39.42
N LEU A 335 -16.82 29.47 40.46
CA LEU A 335 -17.54 30.66 40.92
C LEU A 335 -16.72 31.38 42.02
N THR A 336 -16.01 32.44 41.66
CA THR A 336 -15.26 33.25 42.64
C THR A 336 -16.12 34.42 43.12
N LYS A 337 -16.59 34.38 44.37
CA LYS A 337 -17.26 35.52 45.01
C LYS A 337 -16.22 36.49 45.57
N THR A 338 -15.99 37.61 44.90
CA THR A 338 -15.15 38.70 45.41
C THR A 338 -16.02 39.75 46.09
N VAL A 339 -15.80 40.02 47.38
CA VAL A 339 -16.48 41.10 48.11
C VAL A 339 -15.49 42.26 48.32
N ALA A 340 -15.87 43.47 47.92
CA ALA A 340 -15.06 44.65 48.16
C ALA A 340 -15.08 45.01 49.67
N PRO A 341 -13.92 45.16 50.34
CA PRO A 341 -13.85 45.44 51.77
C PRO A 341 -14.63 46.69 52.21
N SER A 342 -14.76 47.68 51.32
CA SER A 342 -15.49 48.93 51.53
C SER A 342 -17.01 48.79 51.56
N THR A 343 -17.54 47.63 51.15
CA THR A 343 -19.00 47.35 51.06
C THR A 343 -19.44 46.13 51.84
N ALA A 344 -18.50 45.38 52.44
CA ALA A 344 -18.79 44.17 53.20
C ALA A 344 -19.55 44.51 54.50
N LYS A 345 -20.76 43.94 54.67
CA LYS A 345 -21.47 44.01 55.96
C LYS A 345 -21.05 42.82 56.84
N ARG A 346 -21.08 42.98 58.17
CA ARG A 346 -20.90 41.84 59.09
C ARG A 346 -22.01 40.82 58.80
N GLY A 347 -21.64 39.65 58.29
CA GLY A 347 -22.55 38.57 57.89
C GLY A 347 -22.34 38.07 56.46
N ASP A 348 -21.55 38.75 55.62
CA ASP A 348 -21.36 38.36 54.21
C ASP A 348 -20.23 37.33 53.98
N GLY A 349 -19.52 36.92 55.04
CA GLY A 349 -18.62 35.77 55.01
C GLY A 349 -19.44 34.49 55.08
N GLY A 350 -19.33 33.65 54.05
CA GLY A 350 -20.12 32.43 53.92
C GLY A 350 -20.03 31.54 55.15
N LEU A 351 -21.15 31.39 55.86
CA LEU A 351 -21.40 30.18 56.62
C LEU A 351 -21.76 29.10 55.60
N HIS A 352 -20.88 28.11 55.51
CA HIS A 352 -21.18 26.80 54.93
C HIS A 352 -22.48 26.26 55.56
N PRO A 353 -23.52 25.87 54.80
CA PRO A 353 -24.81 25.49 55.40
C PRO A 353 -24.82 24.17 56.21
N ASP A 354 -23.76 23.37 56.18
CA ASP A 354 -23.81 21.98 56.69
C ASP A 354 -23.19 21.74 58.08
N CYS A 355 -23.13 22.76 58.95
CA CYS A 355 -22.71 22.53 60.34
C CYS A 355 -23.77 22.96 61.36
N HIS A 356 -25.00 22.48 61.18
CA HIS A 356 -25.94 22.38 62.29
C HIS A 356 -26.69 21.05 62.25
N GLN A 357 -26.58 20.35 63.39
CA GLN A 357 -27.35 19.18 63.83
C GLN A 357 -26.73 17.81 63.57
N HIS A 358 -25.79 17.39 64.42
CA HIS A 358 -26.04 16.25 65.31
C HIS A 358 -24.98 16.13 66.43
N ARG A 359 -25.50 15.96 67.66
CA ARG A 359 -24.92 15.26 68.83
C ARG A 359 -23.69 15.82 69.57
N ARG A 360 -24.04 16.32 70.76
CA ARG A 360 -23.40 16.17 72.08
C ARG A 360 -22.21 15.19 72.20
N GLU A 361 -21.21 15.72 72.90
CA GLU A 361 -20.20 15.06 73.77
C GLU A 361 -18.95 14.41 73.14
N ARG A 362 -17.81 15.02 73.50
CA ARG A 362 -16.40 14.59 73.43
C ARG A 362 -15.65 14.83 72.11
N GLY A 363 -14.94 15.97 72.14
CA GLY A 363 -13.57 16.22 71.66
C GLY A 363 -13.14 15.61 70.33
N ASP A 364 -12.97 16.47 69.32
CA ASP A 364 -11.78 16.52 68.46
C ASP A 364 -11.66 17.93 67.83
N ARG A 365 -10.43 18.46 67.75
CA ARG A 365 -10.10 19.77 67.19
C ARG A 365 -10.03 19.68 65.66
N CYS A 366 -10.63 20.64 64.95
CA CYS A 366 -10.25 20.93 63.57
C CYS A 366 -9.12 21.98 63.60
N GLU A 367 -7.91 21.56 63.25
CA GLU A 367 -6.78 22.46 63.00
C GLU A 367 -6.94 23.13 61.63
N SER A 368 -6.66 24.43 61.58
CA SER A 368 -6.52 25.22 60.38
C SER A 368 -5.04 25.42 60.10
N ASP A 369 -4.50 24.75 59.08
CA ASP A 369 -3.20 25.12 58.53
C ASP A 369 -3.41 25.64 57.11
N GLY A 370 -3.37 26.97 57.01
CA GLY A 370 -3.07 27.64 55.76
C GLY A 370 -1.56 27.67 55.56
N GLN A 371 -1.11 27.55 54.32
CA GLN A 371 0.11 28.20 53.90
C GLN A 371 0.01 28.60 52.44
N ALA A 372 0.37 29.86 52.22
CA ALA A 372 0.52 30.51 50.93
C ALA A 372 1.91 30.19 50.36
N SER A 373 1.94 29.86 49.07
CA SER A 373 2.94 30.33 48.09
C SER A 373 2.39 30.10 46.70
#